data_AF-A0A5J5D8J7-F1
#
_entry.id   AF-A0A5J5D8J7-F1
#
_cell.length_a   1.000
_cell.length_b   1.000
_cell.length_c   1.000
_cell.angle_alpha   90.00
_cell.angle_beta   90.00
_cell.angle_gamma   90.00
#
_symmetry.space_group_name_H-M   'P 1'
#
loop_
_entity.id
_entity.type
_entity.pdbx_description
1 polymer ?
#
loop_
_entity_poly.entity_id
_entity_poly.type
_entity_poly.pdbx_seq_one_letter_code
_entity_poly.pdbx_strand_id
1 'polypeptide(L)'
;MSKVEGGMKCVKYLLFVFNFIFWLMGSFVLAVGLWLRVYILIGAGSLVMLVGFFGCCGAVRESQCLLGSFFACLLIIFGAEVAAGVFGFLNKDKIIKDVQNFYATSYNENNNGTLIISYQKVLNCCGTLESPCPDPGTDTKDCETGIKEFFNSKLYIIGYVGIGIAGVMVIGMIFSMVLCCAIRNSREVI
;
A
#
# COMPACT_ATOMS: atom_id res chain seq x y z
N MET A 1 -18.07 -19.55 -26.52
CA MET A 1 -16.64 -19.22 -26.34
C MET A 1 -16.33 -18.08 -27.30
N SER A 2 -16.53 -16.84 -26.83
CA SER A 2 -16.43 -15.62 -27.63
C SER A 2 -15.03 -15.48 -28.24
N LYS A 3 -15.00 -15.17 -29.54
CA LYS A 3 -13.78 -14.98 -30.34
C LYS A 3 -13.16 -13.62 -29.99
N VAL A 4 -12.61 -13.53 -28.80
CA VAL A 4 -11.89 -12.36 -28.30
C VAL A 4 -10.53 -12.31 -29.01
N GLU A 5 -10.31 -11.24 -29.79
CA GLU A 5 -9.08 -10.93 -30.53
C GLU A 5 -7.84 -11.07 -29.62
N GLY A 6 -6.76 -11.67 -30.13
CA GLY A 6 -5.63 -12.15 -29.31
C GLY A 6 -5.06 -11.13 -28.31
N GLY A 7 -5.12 -9.84 -28.63
CA GLY A 7 -4.67 -8.76 -27.73
C GLY A 7 -5.49 -8.64 -26.44
N MET A 8 -6.78 -8.91 -26.47
CA MET A 8 -7.66 -8.75 -25.31
C MET A 8 -7.58 -9.93 -24.34
N LYS A 9 -7.18 -11.12 -24.84
CA LYS A 9 -6.77 -12.23 -23.97
C LYS A 9 -5.50 -11.92 -23.18
N CYS A 10 -4.55 -11.21 -23.79
CA CYS A 10 -3.33 -10.77 -23.11
C CYS A 10 -3.65 -9.79 -21.97
N VAL A 11 -4.49 -8.77 -22.23
CA VAL A 11 -4.94 -7.82 -21.20
C VAL A 11 -5.65 -8.52 -20.04
N LYS A 12 -6.53 -9.49 -20.34
CA LYS A 12 -7.22 -10.27 -19.31
C LYS A 12 -6.24 -11.04 -18.42
N TYR A 13 -5.25 -11.71 -19.01
CA TYR A 13 -4.27 -12.50 -18.26
C TYR A 13 -3.33 -11.60 -17.44
N LEU A 14 -2.88 -10.47 -18.00
CA LEU A 14 -2.08 -9.48 -17.29
C LEU A 14 -2.82 -8.94 -16.07
N LEU A 15 -4.10 -8.54 -16.23
CA LEU A 15 -4.91 -8.02 -15.14
C LEU A 15 -5.15 -9.10 -14.06
N PHE A 16 -5.38 -10.35 -14.47
CA PHE A 16 -5.53 -11.46 -13.54
C PHE A 16 -4.25 -11.71 -12.72
N VAL A 17 -3.10 -11.89 -13.38
CA VAL A 17 -1.82 -12.18 -12.72
C VAL A 17 -1.44 -11.05 -11.77
N PHE A 18 -1.56 -9.81 -12.22
CA PHE A 18 -1.20 -8.64 -11.43
C PHE A 18 -2.06 -8.50 -10.17
N ASN A 19 -3.39 -8.65 -10.30
CA ASN A 19 -4.29 -8.59 -9.15
C ASN A 19 -4.15 -9.81 -8.23
N PHE A 20 -3.80 -10.98 -8.77
CA PHE A 20 -3.52 -12.16 -7.97
C PHE A 20 -2.25 -11.97 -7.12
N ILE A 21 -1.20 -11.37 -7.68
CA ILE A 21 0.00 -10.99 -6.91
C ILE A 21 -0.38 -10.01 -5.79
N PHE A 22 -1.17 -8.97 -6.07
CA PHE A 22 -1.62 -8.06 -5.03
C PHE A 22 -2.46 -8.73 -3.95
N TRP A 23 -3.31 -9.67 -4.33
CA TRP A 23 -4.09 -10.45 -3.37
C TRP A 23 -3.18 -11.24 -2.41
N LEU A 24 -2.17 -11.95 -2.94
CA LEU A 24 -1.18 -12.67 -2.13
C LEU A 24 -0.37 -11.72 -1.22
N MET A 25 0.10 -10.60 -1.76
CA MET A 25 0.83 -9.59 -0.99
C MET A 25 -0.05 -8.99 0.12
N GLY A 26 -1.33 -8.71 -0.17
CA GLY A 26 -2.30 -8.21 0.79
C GLY A 26 -2.56 -9.20 1.93
N SER A 27 -2.72 -10.50 1.60
CA SER A 27 -2.86 -11.56 2.61
C SER A 27 -1.61 -11.67 3.50
N PHE A 28 -0.41 -11.55 2.92
CA PHE A 28 0.84 -11.54 3.70
C PHE A 28 0.92 -10.34 4.65
N VAL A 29 0.65 -9.11 4.14
CA VAL A 29 0.66 -7.89 4.96
C VAL A 29 -0.39 -7.96 6.08
N LEU A 30 -1.58 -8.48 5.79
CA LEU A 30 -2.63 -8.68 6.79
C LEU A 30 -2.19 -9.66 7.89
N ALA A 31 -1.57 -10.78 7.52
CA ALA A 31 -1.05 -11.75 8.49
C ALA A 31 0.03 -11.15 9.39
N VAL A 32 0.99 -10.39 8.81
CA VAL A 32 2.02 -9.67 9.57
C VAL A 32 1.39 -8.61 10.48
N GLY A 33 0.41 -7.86 9.98
CA GLY A 33 -0.32 -6.86 10.77
C GLY A 33 -1.04 -7.45 11.98
N LEU A 34 -1.68 -8.62 11.82
CA LEU A 34 -2.32 -9.35 12.91
C LEU A 34 -1.30 -9.90 13.92
N TRP A 35 -0.17 -10.43 13.43
CA TRP A 35 0.91 -10.94 14.28
C TRP A 35 1.52 -9.83 15.15
N LEU A 36 1.75 -8.66 14.56
CA LEU A 36 2.34 -7.49 15.21
C LEU A 36 1.30 -6.60 15.92
N ARG A 37 0.00 -6.90 15.80
CA ARG A 37 -1.13 -6.11 16.31
C ARG A 37 -1.10 -4.63 15.87
N VAL A 38 -0.64 -4.36 14.65
CA VAL A 38 -0.57 -3.00 14.09
C VAL A 38 -1.81 -2.71 13.25
N TYR A 39 -2.74 -1.93 13.81
CA TYR A 39 -4.03 -1.62 13.17
C TYR A 39 -3.90 -1.00 11.76
N ILE A 40 -2.91 -0.15 11.53
CA ILE A 40 -2.68 0.48 10.21
C ILE A 40 -2.33 -0.59 9.14
N LEU A 41 -1.49 -1.57 9.48
CA LEU A 41 -1.14 -2.68 8.58
C LEU A 41 -2.32 -3.60 8.34
N ILE A 42 -3.14 -3.87 9.37
CA ILE A 42 -4.36 -4.68 9.25
C ILE A 42 -5.35 -4.01 8.28
N GLY A 43 -5.57 -2.69 8.45
CA GLY A 43 -6.44 -1.91 7.57
C GLY A 43 -5.93 -1.88 6.12
N ALA A 44 -4.64 -1.57 5.91
CA ALA A 44 -4.05 -1.54 4.58
C ALA A 44 -4.05 -2.93 3.90
N GLY A 45 -3.67 -3.98 4.62
CA GLY A 45 -3.63 -5.35 4.09
C GLY A 45 -5.01 -5.88 3.70
N SER A 46 -6.03 -5.63 4.53
CA SER A 46 -7.41 -6.03 4.22
C SER A 46 -7.96 -5.30 2.98
N LEU A 47 -7.70 -3.99 2.85
CA LEU A 47 -8.10 -3.22 1.68
C LEU A 47 -7.44 -3.75 0.39
N VAL A 48 -6.12 -3.97 0.41
CA VAL A 48 -5.38 -4.52 -0.75
C VAL A 48 -5.88 -5.92 -1.11
N MET A 49 -6.16 -6.77 -0.13
CA MET A 49 -6.72 -8.09 -0.35
C MET A 49 -8.12 -8.03 -1.00
N LEU A 50 -9.00 -7.16 -0.52
CA LEU A 50 -10.35 -6.99 -1.10
C LEU A 50 -10.29 -6.50 -2.55
N VAL A 51 -9.46 -5.48 -2.82
CA VAL A 51 -9.29 -4.92 -4.18
C VAL A 51 -8.69 -5.97 -5.12
N GLY A 52 -7.67 -6.70 -4.67
CA GLY A 52 -7.06 -7.79 -5.45
C GLY A 52 -8.06 -8.92 -5.75
N PHE A 53 -8.94 -9.26 -4.80
CA PHE A 53 -9.99 -10.25 -5.00
C PHE A 53 -11.01 -9.80 -6.06
N PHE A 54 -11.50 -8.56 -5.98
CA PHE A 54 -12.43 -8.03 -6.99
C PHE A 54 -11.78 -7.95 -8.38
N GLY A 55 -10.52 -7.54 -8.46
CA GLY A 55 -9.76 -7.52 -9.72
C GLY A 55 -9.58 -8.91 -10.32
N CYS A 56 -9.14 -9.90 -9.54
CA CYS A 56 -8.88 -11.25 -10.04
C CYS A 56 -10.18 -11.98 -10.40
N CYS A 57 -11.20 -11.94 -9.54
CA CYS A 57 -12.49 -12.58 -9.81
C CYS A 57 -13.27 -11.86 -10.92
N GLY A 58 -13.14 -10.54 -11.04
CA GLY A 58 -13.73 -9.76 -12.13
C GLY A 58 -13.15 -10.15 -13.48
N ALA A 59 -11.83 -10.32 -13.56
CA ALA A 59 -11.15 -10.81 -14.75
C ALA A 59 -11.57 -12.25 -15.10
N VAL A 60 -11.56 -13.18 -14.13
CA VAL A 60 -11.87 -14.60 -14.40
C VAL A 60 -13.34 -14.80 -14.79
N ARG A 61 -14.27 -14.21 -14.02
CA ARG A 61 -15.72 -14.42 -14.19
C ARG A 61 -16.33 -13.56 -15.29
N GLU A 62 -15.54 -12.68 -15.93
CA GLU A 62 -16.00 -11.73 -16.95
C GLU A 62 -17.25 -10.94 -16.50
N SER A 63 -17.35 -10.67 -15.20
CA SER A 63 -18.50 -10.03 -14.59
C SER A 63 -18.35 -8.52 -14.57
N GLN A 64 -19.26 -7.84 -15.27
CA GLN A 64 -19.31 -6.38 -15.37
C GLN A 64 -19.44 -5.71 -13.99
N CYS A 65 -20.25 -6.28 -13.10
CA CYS A 65 -20.45 -5.71 -11.76
C CYS A 65 -19.17 -5.78 -10.93
N LEU A 66 -18.46 -6.91 -10.97
CA LEU A 66 -17.22 -7.08 -10.18
C LEU A 66 -16.09 -6.19 -10.71
N LEU A 67 -15.98 -6.07 -12.03
CA LEU A 67 -15.00 -5.19 -12.68
C LEU A 67 -15.35 -3.70 -12.47
N GLY A 68 -16.64 -3.37 -12.41
CA GLY A 68 -17.13 -2.05 -12.01
C GLY A 68 -16.81 -1.72 -10.55
N SER A 69 -17.01 -2.67 -9.62
CA SER A 69 -16.61 -2.50 -8.21
C SER A 69 -15.10 -2.29 -8.08
N PHE A 70 -14.29 -3.05 -8.81
CA PHE A 70 -12.84 -2.86 -8.84
C PHE A 70 -12.44 -1.44 -9.31
N PHE A 71 -13.02 -0.97 -10.41
CA PHE A 71 -12.80 0.39 -10.91
C PHE A 71 -13.21 1.47 -9.89
N ALA A 72 -14.39 1.32 -9.26
CA ALA A 72 -14.87 2.25 -8.25
C ALA A 72 -13.94 2.28 -7.02
N CYS A 73 -13.47 1.12 -6.55
CA CYS A 73 -12.49 1.05 -5.46
C CYS A 73 -11.19 1.76 -5.84
N LEU A 74 -10.64 1.53 -7.04
CA LEU A 74 -9.42 2.21 -7.49
C LEU A 74 -9.59 3.73 -7.57
N LEU A 75 -10.73 4.22 -8.04
CA LEU A 75 -11.02 5.66 -8.06
C LEU A 75 -11.05 6.27 -6.66
N ILE A 76 -11.70 5.60 -5.70
CA ILE A 76 -11.76 6.07 -4.31
C ILE A 76 -10.36 6.07 -3.70
N ILE A 77 -9.56 5.02 -3.92
CA ILE A 77 -8.19 4.93 -3.40
C ILE A 77 -7.30 6.00 -4.02
N PHE A 78 -7.39 6.23 -5.33
CA PHE A 78 -6.64 7.29 -5.99
C PHE A 78 -6.98 8.67 -5.42
N GLY A 79 -8.27 8.97 -5.22
CA GLY A 79 -8.70 10.21 -4.58
C GLY A 79 -8.16 10.35 -3.14
N ALA A 80 -8.21 9.27 -2.37
CA ALA A 80 -7.66 9.23 -1.01
C ALA A 80 -6.13 9.41 -0.99
N GLU A 81 -5.40 8.83 -1.95
CA GLU A 81 -3.96 8.96 -2.07
C GLU A 81 -3.55 10.40 -2.40
N VAL A 82 -4.24 11.04 -3.35
CA VAL A 82 -4.02 12.46 -3.67
C VAL A 82 -4.31 13.34 -2.46
N ALA A 83 -5.44 13.10 -1.77
CA ALA A 83 -5.81 13.85 -0.57
C ALA A 83 -4.79 13.66 0.56
N ALA A 84 -4.35 12.42 0.82
CA ALA A 84 -3.36 12.10 1.83
C ALA A 84 -1.97 12.68 1.48
N GLY A 85 -1.58 12.65 0.20
CA GLY A 85 -0.34 13.25 -0.29
C GLY A 85 -0.31 14.77 -0.08
N VAL A 86 -1.39 15.47 -0.44
CA VAL A 86 -1.53 16.91 -0.20
C VAL A 86 -1.55 17.21 1.30
N PHE A 87 -2.34 16.46 2.08
CA PHE A 87 -2.41 16.65 3.53
C PHE A 87 -1.05 16.43 4.21
N GLY A 88 -0.35 15.36 3.83
CA GLY A 88 0.97 15.01 4.36
C GLY A 88 2.03 16.04 4.00
N PHE A 89 1.95 16.65 2.82
CA PHE A 89 2.85 17.73 2.43
C PHE A 89 2.59 19.01 3.23
N LEU A 90 1.33 19.41 3.39
CA LEU A 90 0.97 20.62 4.13
C LEU A 90 1.19 20.51 5.65
N ASN A 91 1.03 19.31 6.21
CA ASN A 91 1.09 19.07 7.66
C ASN A 91 2.22 18.10 8.04
N LYS A 92 3.36 18.15 7.35
CA LYS A 92 4.50 17.24 7.56
C LYS A 92 4.95 17.15 9.02
N ASP A 93 4.97 18.26 9.74
CA ASP A 93 5.43 18.30 11.14
C ASP A 93 4.48 17.53 12.07
N LYS A 94 3.18 17.52 11.74
CA LYS A 94 2.18 16.74 12.49
C LYS A 94 2.35 15.25 12.24
N ILE A 95 2.53 14.85 10.98
CA ILE A 95 2.77 13.45 10.60
C ILE A 95 4.04 12.90 11.26
N ILE A 96 5.13 13.69 11.28
CA ILE A 96 6.38 13.29 11.94
C ILE A 96 6.14 13.02 13.43
N LYS A 97 5.43 13.90 14.13
CA LYS A 97 5.10 13.73 15.57
C LYS A 97 4.22 12.50 15.83
N ASP A 98 3.22 12.26 14.99
CA ASP A 98 2.34 11.09 15.15
C ASP A 98 3.12 9.77 14.97
N VAL A 99 4.06 9.73 14.02
CA VAL A 99 4.95 8.56 13.81
C VAL A 99 5.93 8.40 14.97
N GLN A 100 6.49 9.49 15.49
CA GLN A 100 7.35 9.48 16.68
C GLN A 100 6.61 8.93 17.90
N ASN A 101 5.39 9.42 18.18
CA ASN A 101 4.55 8.94 19.27
C ASN A 101 4.19 7.45 19.13
N PHE A 102 3.90 6.99 17.91
CA PHE A 102 3.62 5.58 17.64
C PHE A 102 4.84 4.69 17.94
N TYR A 103 6.03 5.14 17.52
CA TYR A 103 7.28 4.44 17.79
C TYR A 103 7.58 4.40 19.30
N ALA A 104 7.48 5.54 20.00
CA ALA A 104 7.74 5.62 21.44
C ALA A 104 6.77 4.74 22.25
N THR A 105 5.48 4.73 21.89
CA THR A 105 4.47 3.86 22.52
C THR A 105 4.83 2.38 22.32
N SER A 106 5.20 2.00 21.09
CA SER A 106 5.58 0.62 20.76
C SER A 106 6.86 0.18 21.46
N TYR A 107 7.83 1.09 21.62
CA TYR A 107 9.10 0.82 22.30
C TYR A 107 8.90 0.56 23.79
N ASN A 108 8.08 1.37 24.45
CA ASN A 108 7.79 1.22 25.88
C ASN A 108 6.99 -0.05 26.19
N GLU A 109 6.10 -0.48 25.29
CA GLU A 109 5.31 -1.69 25.50
C GLU A 109 6.11 -2.98 25.23
N ASN A 110 6.97 -2.98 24.20
CA ASN A 110 7.78 -4.15 23.81
C ASN A 110 9.13 -3.74 23.19
N ASN A 111 10.10 -3.32 24.03
CA ASN A 111 11.43 -2.86 23.59
C ASN A 111 12.26 -3.91 22.83
N ASN A 112 11.96 -5.20 22.98
CA ASN A 112 12.60 -6.31 22.27
C ASN A 112 11.76 -6.85 21.09
N GLY A 113 10.70 -6.14 20.68
CA GLY A 113 9.85 -6.55 19.58
C GLY A 113 10.57 -6.51 18.24
N THR A 114 10.32 -7.50 17.37
CA THR A 114 10.83 -7.57 15.99
C THR A 114 10.53 -6.29 15.19
N LEU A 115 9.42 -5.60 15.50
CA LEU A 115 9.05 -4.33 14.90
C LEU A 115 10.06 -3.23 15.24
N ILE A 116 10.41 -3.06 16.52
CA ILE A 116 11.36 -2.04 16.99
C ILE A 116 12.73 -2.23 16.38
N ILE A 117 13.22 -3.47 16.37
CA ILE A 117 14.53 -3.82 15.76
C ILE A 117 14.52 -3.48 14.25
N SER A 118 13.39 -3.71 13.57
CA SER A 118 13.25 -3.36 12.16
C SER A 118 13.30 -1.84 11.93
N TYR A 119 12.62 -1.05 12.78
CA TYR A 119 12.67 0.43 12.74
C TYR A 119 14.10 0.93 12.93
N GLN A 120 14.79 0.44 13.96
CA GLN A 120 16.17 0.81 14.27
C GLN A 120 17.13 0.54 13.10
N LYS A 121 16.99 -0.61 12.44
CA LYS A 121 17.82 -0.98 11.29
C LYS A 121 17.52 -0.15 10.04
N VAL A 122 16.24 0.14 9.77
CA VAL A 122 15.82 0.92 8.59
C VAL A 122 16.22 2.40 8.71
N LEU A 123 16.08 2.97 9.91
CA LEU A 123 16.36 4.38 10.18
C LEU A 123 17.79 4.63 10.67
N ASN A 124 18.55 3.55 10.90
CA ASN A 124 19.90 3.56 11.47
C ASN A 124 19.97 4.40 12.75
N CYS A 125 19.08 4.07 13.69
CA CYS A 125 18.85 4.78 14.94
C CYS A 125 18.69 3.80 16.11
N CYS A 126 18.69 4.31 17.34
CA CYS A 126 18.55 3.47 18.53
C CYS A 126 17.70 4.14 19.62
N GLY A 127 16.87 3.34 20.30
CA GLY A 127 16.16 3.76 21.52
C GLY A 127 15.10 4.84 21.29
N THR A 128 14.70 5.51 22.36
CA THR A 128 13.83 6.71 22.36
C THR A 128 14.49 7.82 23.17
N LEU A 129 13.92 9.04 23.18
CA LEU A 129 14.43 10.13 24.02
C LEU A 129 14.36 9.83 25.53
N GLU A 130 13.34 9.07 25.98
CA GLU A 130 13.16 8.71 27.40
C GLU A 130 13.94 7.45 27.80
N SER A 131 14.19 6.53 26.87
CA SER A 131 14.90 5.28 27.13
C SER A 131 16.05 5.07 26.13
N PRO A 132 17.25 5.57 26.47
CA PRO A 132 18.46 5.45 25.65
C PRO A 132 18.92 3.99 25.51
N CYS A 133 19.67 3.70 24.45
CA CYS A 133 20.17 2.35 24.20
C CYS A 133 21.24 1.90 25.22
N PRO A 134 21.24 0.62 25.61
CA PRO A 134 22.14 0.09 26.65
C PRO A 134 23.62 0.02 26.23
N ASP A 135 23.94 -0.04 24.94
CA ASP A 135 25.32 -0.01 24.42
C ASP A 135 25.51 1.15 23.44
N PRO A 136 26.18 2.27 23.84
CA PRO A 136 26.47 3.39 22.96
C PRO A 136 27.73 3.09 22.14
N GLY A 137 27.65 2.12 21.25
CA GLY A 137 28.67 1.89 20.23
C GLY A 137 28.49 2.87 19.08
N THR A 138 29.17 4.03 19.14
CA THR A 138 29.42 5.01 18.06
C THR A 138 28.20 5.69 17.42
N ASP A 139 28.02 7.00 17.69
CA ASP A 139 27.25 7.98 16.88
C ASP A 139 25.83 7.58 16.38
N THR A 140 25.12 6.71 17.08
CA THR A 140 23.73 6.39 16.75
C THR A 140 22.78 7.42 17.34
N LYS A 141 22.14 8.21 16.47
CA LYS A 141 21.04 9.13 16.79
C LYS A 141 19.81 8.40 17.36
N ASP A 142 19.04 9.12 18.18
CA ASP A 142 17.75 8.62 18.66
C ASP A 142 16.76 8.46 17.49
N CYS A 143 15.83 7.50 17.61
CA CYS A 143 14.92 7.21 16.52
C CYS A 143 13.90 8.31 16.26
N GLU A 144 13.60 9.18 17.22
CA GLU A 144 12.71 10.32 16.98
C GLU A 144 13.39 11.33 16.04
N THR A 145 14.64 11.66 16.29
CA THR A 145 15.48 12.49 15.41
C THR A 145 15.68 11.81 14.06
N GLY A 146 15.94 10.49 14.04
CA GLY A 146 16.07 9.70 12.82
C GLY A 146 14.81 9.72 11.94
N ILE A 147 13.62 9.61 12.53
CA ILE A 147 12.33 9.75 11.83
C ILE A 147 12.22 11.14 11.20
N LYS A 148 12.48 12.20 11.97
CA LYS A 148 12.40 13.58 11.47
C LYS A 148 13.36 13.82 10.31
N GLU A 149 14.57 13.31 10.39
CA GLU A 149 15.58 13.42 9.33
C GLU A 149 15.17 12.60 8.09
N PHE A 150 14.63 11.39 8.27
CA PHE A 150 14.11 10.59 7.18
C PHE A 150 13.00 11.31 6.41
N PHE A 151 12.01 11.85 7.11
CA PHE A 151 10.92 12.59 6.46
C PHE A 151 11.38 13.90 5.81
N ASN A 152 12.42 14.58 6.30
CA ASN A 152 12.91 15.82 5.68
C ASN A 152 13.87 15.55 4.51
N SER A 153 14.81 14.63 4.67
CA SER A 153 15.87 14.38 3.69
C SER A 153 15.47 13.34 2.65
N LYS A 154 14.57 12.40 2.97
CA LYS A 154 14.12 11.32 2.09
C LYS A 154 12.66 11.49 1.63
N LEU A 155 12.06 12.66 1.85
CA LEU A 155 10.71 12.98 1.36
C LEU A 155 10.57 12.70 -0.16
N TYR A 156 11.63 13.00 -0.92
CA TYR A 156 11.64 12.77 -2.38
C TYR A 156 11.47 11.28 -2.73
N ILE A 157 12.01 10.35 -1.93
CA ILE A 157 11.84 8.91 -2.13
C ILE A 157 10.38 8.53 -1.92
N ILE A 158 9.77 9.01 -0.83
CA ILE A 158 8.36 8.79 -0.52
C ILE A 158 7.48 9.35 -1.66
N GLY A 159 7.84 10.52 -2.18
CA GLY A 159 7.19 11.14 -3.35
C GLY A 159 7.26 10.27 -4.61
N TYR A 160 8.44 9.75 -4.97
CA TYR A 160 8.58 8.85 -6.13
C TYR A 160 7.79 7.56 -5.97
N VAL A 161 7.77 6.98 -4.76
CA VAL A 161 6.97 5.79 -4.46
C VAL A 161 5.48 6.08 -4.65
N GLY A 162 4.98 7.21 -4.13
CA GLY A 162 3.59 7.63 -4.33
C GLY A 162 3.23 7.82 -5.80
N ILE A 163 4.07 8.52 -6.57
CA ILE A 163 3.83 8.71 -8.02
C ILE A 163 3.78 7.36 -8.75
N GLY A 164 4.65 6.41 -8.37
CA GLY A 164 4.63 5.05 -8.93
C GLY A 164 3.34 4.29 -8.63
N ILE A 165 2.86 4.36 -7.38
CA ILE A 165 1.60 3.72 -6.96
C ILE A 165 0.42 4.35 -7.70
N ALA A 166 0.35 5.68 -7.76
CA ALA A 166 -0.65 6.40 -8.54
C ALA A 166 -0.65 5.98 -10.01
N GLY A 167 0.52 5.88 -10.65
CA GLY A 167 0.65 5.43 -12.04
C GLY A 167 0.13 4.00 -12.26
N VAL A 168 0.48 3.08 -11.37
CA VAL A 168 -0.03 1.70 -11.38
C VAL A 168 -1.56 1.66 -11.26
N MET A 169 -2.14 2.48 -10.38
CA MET A 169 -3.60 2.56 -10.22
C MET A 169 -4.28 3.08 -11.49
N VAL A 170 -3.71 4.12 -12.13
CA VAL A 170 -4.24 4.64 -13.40
C VAL A 170 -4.23 3.56 -14.49
N ILE A 171 -3.14 2.80 -14.60
CA ILE A 171 -3.04 1.68 -15.55
C ILE A 171 -4.12 0.63 -15.25
N GLY A 172 -4.32 0.29 -13.96
CA GLY A 172 -5.38 -0.62 -13.51
C GLY A 172 -6.78 -0.13 -13.90
N MET A 173 -7.05 1.18 -13.75
CA MET A 173 -8.32 1.79 -14.14
C MET A 173 -8.54 1.72 -15.66
N ILE A 174 -7.52 2.02 -16.46
CA ILE A 174 -7.59 1.95 -17.92
C ILE A 174 -7.90 0.52 -18.38
N PHE A 175 -7.15 -0.48 -17.90
CA PHE A 175 -7.38 -1.87 -18.28
C PHE A 175 -8.73 -2.39 -17.80
N SER A 176 -9.17 -1.98 -16.61
CA SER A 176 -10.51 -2.31 -16.12
C SER A 176 -11.60 -1.76 -17.05
N MET A 177 -11.50 -0.49 -17.47
CA MET A 177 -12.47 0.14 -18.37
C MET A 177 -12.48 -0.51 -19.75
N VAL A 178 -11.30 -0.76 -20.34
CA VAL A 178 -11.17 -1.43 -21.64
C VAL A 178 -11.79 -2.83 -21.60
N LEU A 179 -11.48 -3.61 -20.56
CA LEU A 179 -12.02 -4.97 -20.41
C LEU A 179 -13.54 -4.94 -20.14
N CYS A 180 -14.03 -3.98 -19.35
CA CYS A 180 -15.46 -3.77 -19.16
C CYS A 180 -16.17 -3.50 -20.50
N CYS A 181 -15.68 -2.52 -21.26
CA CYS A 181 -16.24 -2.15 -22.56
C CYS A 181 -16.21 -3.32 -23.56
N ALA A 182 -15.13 -4.09 -23.58
CA ALA A 182 -15.00 -5.25 -24.46
C ALA A 182 -16.00 -6.37 -24.13
N ILE A 183 -16.20 -6.66 -22.84
CA ILE A 183 -17.19 -7.64 -22.38
C ILE A 183 -18.61 -7.14 -22.68
N ARG A 184 -18.91 -5.85 -22.47
CA ARG A 184 -20.20 -5.26 -22.82
C ARG A 184 -20.48 -5.42 -24.31
N ASN A 185 -19.54 -4.99 -25.17
CA ASN A 185 -19.68 -5.13 -26.62
C ASN A 185 -19.86 -6.59 -27.04
N SER A 186 -19.19 -7.54 -26.37
CA SER A 186 -19.35 -8.97 -26.64
C SER A 186 -20.74 -9.52 -26.25
N ARG A 187 -21.45 -8.88 -25.31
CA ARG A 187 -22.79 -9.27 -24.87
C ARG A 187 -23.89 -8.74 -25.80
N GLU A 188 -23.74 -7.53 -26.33
CA GLU A 188 -24.72 -6.89 -27.23
C GLU A 188 -24.82 -7.59 -28.61
N VAL A 189 -23.82 -8.40 -28.98
CA VAL A 189 -23.74 -9.09 -30.29
C VAL A 189 -24.34 -10.51 -30.24
N ILE A 190 -24.85 -10.97 -29.09
CA ILE A 190 -25.41 -12.32 -28.87
C ILE A 190 -26.92 -12.25 -28.69
#